data_AF-A0A9R1UYN7-F1
#
_entry.id   AF-A0A9R1UYN7-F1
#
_cell.length_a   1.000
_cell.length_b   1.000
_cell.length_c   1.000
_cell.angle_alpha   90.00
_cell.angle_beta   90.00
_cell.angle_gamma   90.00
#
_symmetry.space_group_name_H-M   'P 1'
#
loop_
_entity.id
_entity.type
_entity.pdbx_description
1 polymer ?
#
loop_
_entity_poly.entity_id
_entity_poly.type
_entity_poly.pdbx_seq_one_letter_code
_entity_poly.pdbx_strand_id
1 'polypeptide(L)'
;MDPKRKMKVDGLINNYKAILVIQGFRQKEGTDFFDTYAPIARISTIRLMLALAAIHNLVIRQMDVKTAFLNGDLDDKIYIKQPEGFVMPGNEHNVYKLKKSLYGLKKAPKQWHQKFDDVVLSNGFALNQADK
;
A
#
# COMPACT_ATOMS: atom_id res chain seq x y z
N MET A 1 -16.60 15.24 -2.00
CA MET A 1 -16.28 13.84 -1.70
C MET A 1 -17.31 13.30 -0.72
N ASP A 2 -18.23 12.46 -1.19
CA ASP A 2 -19.32 11.97 -0.35
C ASP A 2 -18.94 10.63 0.32
N PRO A 3 -18.94 10.56 1.66
CA PRO A 3 -18.58 9.33 2.36
C PRO A 3 -19.69 8.28 2.21
N LYS A 4 -19.30 7.03 1.92
CA LYS A 4 -20.23 5.90 1.85
C LYS A 4 -20.65 5.47 3.25
N ARG A 5 -21.95 5.31 3.48
CA ARG A 5 -22.49 4.75 4.72
C ARG A 5 -22.28 3.24 4.73
N LYS A 6 -21.72 2.70 5.82
CA LYS A 6 -21.79 1.27 6.10
C LYS A 6 -22.90 1.02 7.09
N MET A 7 -23.78 0.09 6.76
CA MET A 7 -24.88 -0.32 7.61
C MET A 7 -24.48 -1.55 8.43
N LYS A 8 -25.06 -1.68 9.61
CA LYS A 8 -25.09 -2.90 10.41
C LYS A 8 -26.18 -3.84 9.88
N VAL A 9 -26.19 -5.08 10.38
CA VAL A 9 -27.20 -6.09 10.03
C VAL A 9 -28.61 -5.67 10.46
N ASP A 10 -28.71 -4.86 11.52
CA ASP A 10 -29.96 -4.27 12.04
C ASP A 10 -30.45 -3.03 11.26
N GLY A 11 -29.75 -2.63 10.19
CA GLY A 11 -30.10 -1.47 9.38
C GLY A 11 -29.63 -0.11 9.94
N LEU A 12 -28.96 -0.07 11.10
CA LEU A 12 -28.39 1.16 11.63
C LEU A 12 -27.06 1.51 10.96
N ILE A 13 -26.74 2.81 10.88
CA ILE A 13 -25.44 3.26 10.38
C ILE A 13 -24.35 2.81 11.35
N ASN A 14 -23.39 2.04 10.84
CA ASN A 14 -22.20 1.64 11.57
C ASN A 14 -21.14 2.74 11.51
N ASN A 15 -20.75 3.15 10.30
CA ASN A 15 -19.77 4.21 10.08
C ASN A 15 -19.86 4.82 8.68
N TYR A 16 -19.16 5.95 8.51
CA TYR A 16 -18.95 6.62 7.23
C TYR A 16 -17.55 6.29 6.73
N LYS A 17 -17.43 5.85 5.47
CA LYS A 17 -16.16 5.52 4.83
C LYS A 17 -15.89 6.45 3.65
N ALA A 18 -14.81 7.21 3.73
CA ALA A 18 -14.19 7.90 2.61
C ALA A 18 -12.79 7.29 2.35
N ILE A 19 -12.36 7.26 1.09
CA ILE A 19 -11.03 6.75 0.72
C ILE A 19 -10.37 7.77 -0.20
N LEU A 20 -9.27 8.37 0.25
CA LEU A 20 -8.43 9.21 -0.61
C LEU A 20 -7.59 8.31 -1.51
N VAL A 21 -7.74 8.49 -2.83
CA VAL A 21 -6.99 7.76 -3.84
C VAL A 21 -6.26 8.74 -4.73
N ILE A 22 -4.97 8.49 -4.96
CA ILE A 22 -4.17 9.32 -5.84
C ILE A 22 -4.50 9.00 -7.29
N GLN A 23 -4.55 10.03 -8.13
CA GLN A 23 -4.78 9.93 -9.57
C GLN A 23 -3.49 9.48 -10.29
N GLY A 24 -2.99 8.27 -10.01
CA GLY A 24 -1.75 7.75 -10.59
C GLY A 24 -1.70 7.70 -12.10
N PHE A 25 -2.85 7.69 -12.77
CA PHE A 25 -2.94 7.78 -14.22
C PHE A 25 -2.43 9.12 -14.78
N ARG A 26 -2.31 10.16 -13.94
CA ARG A 26 -1.72 11.45 -14.31
C ARG A 26 -0.21 11.50 -14.14
N GLN A 27 0.40 10.50 -13.49
CA GLN A 27 1.85 10.44 -13.31
C GLN A 27 2.52 10.02 -14.62
N LYS A 28 3.62 10.71 -14.97
CA LYS A 28 4.42 10.45 -16.16
C LYS A 28 5.68 9.68 -15.80
N GLU A 29 5.93 8.60 -16.55
CA GLU A 29 7.20 7.89 -16.48
C GLU A 29 8.36 8.80 -16.93
N GLY A 30 9.52 8.65 -16.30
CA GLY A 30 10.71 9.49 -16.53
C GLY A 30 10.67 10.87 -15.86
N THR A 31 9.50 11.32 -15.38
CA THR A 31 9.35 12.59 -14.62
C THR A 31 8.89 12.35 -13.19
N ASP A 32 7.75 11.68 -13.02
CA ASP A 32 7.16 11.42 -11.70
C ASP A 32 7.60 10.06 -11.13
N PHE A 33 7.91 9.10 -12.00
CA PHE A 33 8.46 7.81 -11.61
C PHE A 33 9.37 7.20 -12.67
N PHE A 34 10.32 6.39 -12.24
CA PHE A 34 11.25 5.68 -13.12
C PHE A 34 11.04 4.17 -13.08
N ASP A 35 10.79 3.62 -11.89
CA ASP A 35 10.54 2.19 -11.71
C ASP A 35 9.45 1.99 -10.65
N THR A 36 8.57 1.04 -10.93
CA THR A 36 7.39 0.69 -10.12
C THR A 36 7.35 -0.79 -9.76
N TYR A 37 8.34 -1.56 -10.21
CA TYR A 37 8.39 -2.99 -10.01
C TYR A 37 8.48 -3.34 -8.52
N ALA A 38 7.60 -4.23 -8.09
CA ALA A 38 7.63 -4.89 -6.80
C ALA A 38 7.46 -6.39 -7.05
N PRO A 39 8.38 -7.24 -6.59
CA PRO A 39 8.29 -8.67 -6.85
C PRO A 39 7.09 -9.26 -6.10
N ILE A 40 6.52 -10.31 -6.68
CA ILE A 40 5.41 -11.07 -6.11
C ILE A 40 5.88 -12.51 -5.95
N ALA A 41 5.62 -13.09 -4.78
CA ALA A 41 5.94 -14.48 -4.51
C ALA A 41 5.32 -15.40 -5.57
N ARG A 42 6.12 -16.31 -6.13
CA ARG A 42 5.64 -17.25 -7.13
C ARG A 42 4.75 -18.29 -6.47
N ILE A 43 3.66 -18.67 -7.14
CA ILE A 43 2.75 -19.70 -6.63
C ILE A 43 3.45 -21.05 -6.44
N SER A 44 4.47 -21.35 -7.24
CA SER A 44 5.32 -22.53 -7.08
C SER A 44 6.04 -22.55 -5.74
N THR A 45 6.62 -21.41 -5.33
CA THR A 45 7.31 -21.26 -4.05
C THR A 45 6.34 -21.42 -2.88
N ILE A 46 5.17 -20.80 -2.97
CA ILE A 46 4.12 -20.95 -1.94
C ILE A 46 3.71 -22.41 -1.81
N ARG A 47 3.45 -23.11 -2.92
CA ARG A 47 3.08 -24.54 -2.91
C ARG A 47 4.19 -25.41 -2.32
N LEU A 48 5.45 -25.15 -2.65
CA LEU A 48 6.59 -25.85 -2.08
C LEU A 48 6.66 -25.67 -0.56
N MET A 49 6.51 -24.43 -0.07
CA MET A 49 6.50 -24.14 1.37
C MET A 49 5.35 -24.84 2.09
N LEU A 50 4.15 -24.88 1.49
CA LEU A 50 3.01 -25.62 2.04
C LEU A 50 3.28 -27.13 2.09
N ALA A 51 3.87 -27.71 1.03
CA ALA A 51 4.20 -29.13 0.98
C ALA A 51 5.25 -29.50 2.05
N LEU A 52 6.31 -28.70 2.19
CA LEU A 52 7.33 -28.90 3.22
C LEU A 52 6.74 -28.79 4.62
N ALA A 53 5.86 -27.82 4.86
CA ALA A 53 5.19 -27.70 6.15
C ALA A 53 4.33 -28.93 6.48
N ALA A 54 3.62 -29.48 5.48
CA ALA A 54 2.85 -30.70 5.67
C ALA A 54 3.73 -31.93 5.96
N ILE A 55 4.82 -32.10 5.20
CA ILE A 55 5.76 -33.23 5.36
C ILE A 55 6.46 -33.19 6.72
N HIS A 56 6.89 -32.01 7.16
CA HIS A 56 7.66 -31.82 8.40
C HIS A 56 6.80 -31.43 9.60
N ASN A 57 5.47 -31.46 9.47
CA ASN A 57 4.53 -31.07 10.51
C ASN A 57 4.82 -29.67 11.11
N LEU A 58 5.11 -28.71 10.25
CA LEU A 58 5.40 -27.32 10.63
C LEU A 58 4.13 -26.48 10.69
N VAL A 59 4.14 -25.48 11.56
CA VAL A 59 3.04 -24.52 11.69
C VAL A 59 3.27 -23.33 10.75
N ILE A 60 2.26 -23.01 9.94
CA ILE A 60 2.24 -21.82 9.09
C ILE A 60 1.43 -20.72 9.78
N ARG A 61 2.00 -19.52 9.82
CA ARG A 61 1.31 -18.30 10.29
C ARG A 61 1.15 -17.33 9.13
N GLN A 62 -0.08 -16.87 8.91
CA GLN A 62 -0.40 -15.84 7.93
C GLN A 62 -0.59 -14.49 8.64
N MET A 63 -0.04 -13.43 8.07
CA MET A 63 -0.23 -12.06 8.55
C MET A 63 -0.76 -11.20 7.41
N ASP A 64 -1.84 -10.46 7.67
CA ASP A 64 -2.37 -9.45 6.76
C ASP A 64 -2.05 -8.05 7.30
N VAL A 65 -1.27 -7.28 6.54
CA VAL A 65 -0.84 -5.95 6.96
C VAL A 65 -1.90 -4.93 6.59
N LYS A 66 -2.54 -4.36 7.61
CA LYS A 66 -3.51 -3.28 7.42
C LYS A 66 -2.83 -2.07 6.77
N THR A 67 -3.49 -1.54 5.74
CA THR A 67 -3.06 -0.32 5.04
C THR A 67 -1.61 -0.35 4.59
N ALA A 68 -1.15 -1.47 4.01
CA ALA A 68 0.23 -1.70 3.58
C ALA A 68 0.91 -0.48 2.93
N PHE A 69 0.27 0.16 1.95
CA PHE A 69 0.87 1.32 1.26
C PHE A 69 1.09 2.54 2.15
N LEU A 70 0.27 2.75 3.20
CA LEU A 70 0.48 3.85 4.17
C LEU A 70 1.73 3.66 5.03
N ASN A 71 2.27 2.44 5.09
CA ASN A 71 3.53 2.17 5.78
C ASN A 71 4.74 2.45 4.88
N GLY A 72 4.56 2.48 3.56
CA GLY A 72 5.61 2.81 2.59
C GLY A 72 6.10 4.24 2.74
N ASP A 73 7.42 4.40 2.75
CA ASP A 73 8.08 5.71 2.79
C ASP A 73 8.08 6.33 1.38
N LEU A 74 8.10 7.67 1.33
CA LEU A 74 8.18 8.42 0.08
C LEU A 74 9.62 8.88 -0.16
N ASP A 75 10.16 8.51 -1.31
CA ASP A 75 11.48 8.96 -1.75
C ASP A 75 11.45 10.39 -2.31
N ASP A 76 10.28 10.81 -2.79
CA ASP A 76 10.05 12.07 -3.50
C ASP A 76 9.05 12.98 -2.78
N LYS A 77 9.17 14.30 -2.99
CA LYS A 77 8.16 15.27 -2.53
C LYS A 77 6.97 15.26 -3.48
N ILE A 78 5.89 14.56 -3.09
CA ILE A 78 4.66 14.49 -3.87
C ILE A 78 3.63 15.49 -3.32
N TYR A 79 3.09 16.31 -4.21
CA TYR A 79 1.99 17.22 -3.92
C TYR A 79 0.72 16.77 -4.66
N ILE A 80 -0.41 16.90 -3.99
CA ILE A 80 -1.72 16.56 -4.54
C ILE A 80 -2.65 17.76 -4.44
N LYS A 81 -3.60 17.85 -5.37
CA LYS A 81 -4.70 18.81 -5.25
C LYS A 81 -5.48 18.53 -3.98
N GLN A 82 -6.02 19.59 -3.38
CA GLN A 82 -6.91 19.47 -2.24
C GLN A 82 -8.11 18.58 -2.62
N PRO A 83 -8.45 17.59 -1.77
CA PRO A 83 -9.65 16.78 -1.99
C PRO A 83 -10.90 17.65 -1.95
N GLU A 84 -11.90 17.29 -2.74
CA GLU A 84 -13.18 17.97 -2.75
C GLU A 84 -13.84 17.91 -1.37
N GLY A 85 -14.26 19.08 -0.86
CA GLY A 85 -14.80 19.23 0.49
C GLY A 85 -13.77 19.59 1.57
N PHE A 86 -12.48 19.66 1.20
CA PHE A 86 -11.38 20.07 2.10
C PHE A 86 -10.74 21.41 1.71
N VAL A 87 -11.25 22.06 0.66
CA VAL A 87 -10.81 23.39 0.23
C VAL A 87 -11.44 24.44 1.14
N MET A 88 -10.62 25.27 1.79
CA MET A 88 -11.09 26.38 2.61
C MET A 88 -11.13 27.69 1.80
N PRO A 89 -12.09 28.60 2.08
CA PRO A 89 -12.11 29.92 1.45
C PRO A 89 -10.79 30.66 1.66
N GLY A 90 -10.25 31.25 0.59
CA GLY A 90 -8.97 31.95 0.56
C GLY A 90 -7.73 31.04 0.46
N ASN A 91 -7.92 29.73 0.41
CA ASN A 91 -6.86 28.72 0.30
C ASN A 91 -7.06 27.81 -0.92
N GLU A 92 -7.83 28.24 -1.91
CA GLU A 92 -8.22 27.46 -3.09
C GLU A 92 -7.01 26.97 -3.90
N HIS A 93 -5.92 27.75 -3.89
CA HIS A 93 -4.69 27.45 -4.62
C HIS A 93 -3.71 26.55 -3.86
N ASN A 94 -3.99 26.22 -2.60
CA ASN A 94 -3.11 25.37 -1.82
C ASN A 94 -3.11 23.92 -2.34
N VAL A 95 -2.03 23.22 -2.03
CA VAL A 95 -1.84 21.80 -2.33
C VAL A 95 -1.43 21.06 -1.06
N TYR A 96 -1.71 19.76 -1.00
CA TYR A 96 -1.28 18.93 0.12
C TYR A 96 -0.01 18.18 -0.24
N LYS A 97 0.96 18.21 0.67
CA LYS A 97 2.16 17.38 0.57
C LYS A 97 1.90 16.02 1.21
N LEU A 98 2.16 14.95 0.46
CA LEU A 98 2.08 13.59 1.01
C LEU A 98 3.26 13.34 1.95
N LYS A 99 2.97 12.70 3.10
CA LYS A 99 3.98 12.25 4.08
C LYS A 99 4.33 10.77 3.95
N LYS A 100 3.42 9.97 3.39
CA LYS A 100 3.51 8.52 3.24
C LYS A 100 2.94 8.12 1.89
N SER A 101 3.32 6.93 1.45
CA SER A 101 2.78 6.38 0.21
C SER A 101 1.28 6.11 0.35
N LEU A 102 0.55 6.20 -0.76
CA LEU A 102 -0.90 6.12 -0.80
C LEU A 102 -1.35 5.27 -1.99
N TYR A 103 -2.54 4.70 -1.85
CA TYR A 103 -3.18 3.96 -2.93
C TYR A 103 -3.35 4.87 -4.16
N GLY A 104 -3.05 4.30 -5.34
CA GLY A 104 -3.09 5.01 -6.60
C GLY A 104 -1.78 5.69 -6.98
N LEU A 105 -0.76 5.77 -6.12
CA LEU A 105 0.59 6.11 -6.58
C LEU A 105 1.18 4.94 -7.36
N LYS A 106 1.80 5.23 -8.52
CA LYS A 106 2.46 4.22 -9.35
C LYS A 106 3.58 3.48 -8.60
N LYS A 107 4.31 4.19 -7.74
CA LYS A 107 5.40 3.66 -6.90
C LYS A 107 4.96 3.01 -5.58
N ALA A 108 3.69 3.11 -5.19
CA ALA A 108 3.25 2.63 -3.87
C ALA A 108 3.55 1.14 -3.57
N PRO A 109 3.35 0.21 -4.52
CA PRO A 109 3.70 -1.19 -4.29
C PRO A 109 5.19 -1.39 -4.00
N LYS A 110 6.06 -0.71 -4.77
CA LYS A 110 7.52 -0.76 -4.60
C LYS A 110 7.96 -0.18 -3.26
N GLN A 111 7.43 0.98 -2.89
CA GLN A 111 7.75 1.64 -1.61
C GLN A 111 7.31 0.80 -0.41
N TRP A 112 6.16 0.13 -0.51
CA TRP A 112 5.75 -0.84 0.51
C TRP A 112 6.69 -2.05 0.54
N HIS A 113 7.05 -2.61 -0.60
CA HIS A 113 7.95 -3.76 -0.68
C HIS A 113 9.31 -3.46 -0.03
N GLN A 114 9.93 -2.32 -0.39
CA GLN A 114 11.19 -1.88 0.20
C GLN A 114 11.08 -1.72 1.73
N LYS A 115 9.99 -1.09 2.19
CA LYS A 115 9.76 -0.94 3.63
C LYS A 115 9.62 -2.29 4.33
N PHE A 116 8.90 -3.22 3.71
CA PHE A 116 8.70 -4.55 4.25
C PHE A 116 10.04 -5.28 4.34
N ASP A 117 10.84 -5.29 3.28
CA ASP A 117 12.17 -5.90 3.23
C ASP A 117 13.08 -5.36 4.34
N ASP A 118 13.18 -4.03 4.49
CA ASP A 118 13.98 -3.41 5.54
C ASP A 118 13.59 -3.92 6.94
N VAL A 119 12.28 -4.04 7.18
CA VAL A 119 11.73 -4.52 8.46
C VAL A 119 12.02 -6.00 8.65
N VAL A 120 11.76 -6.88 7.68
CA VAL A 120 12.03 -8.32 7.88
C VAL A 120 13.53 -8.61 7.98
N LEU A 121 14.37 -7.94 7.19
CA LEU A 121 15.82 -8.09 7.25
C LEU A 121 16.37 -7.63 8.61
N SER A 122 15.93 -6.48 9.12
CA SER A 122 16.34 -6.01 10.45
C SER A 122 15.86 -6.90 11.60
N ASN A 123 14.81 -7.70 11.39
CA ASN A 123 14.34 -8.71 12.34
C ASN A 123 15.03 -10.09 12.15
N GLY A 124 16.08 -10.19 11.33
CA GLY A 124 16.90 -11.39 11.19
C GLY A 124 16.40 -12.41 10.16
N PHE A 125 15.41 -12.04 9.33
CA PHE A 125 15.00 -12.87 8.20
C PHE A 125 15.96 -12.69 7.01
N ALA A 126 15.98 -13.67 6.11
CA ALA A 126 16.77 -13.64 4.88
C ALA A 126 15.85 -13.66 3.65
N LEU A 127 16.25 -12.93 2.61
CA LEU A 127 15.55 -12.93 1.34
C LEU A 127 15.69 -14.28 0.63
N ASN A 128 14.54 -14.83 0.21
CA ASN A 128 14.51 -16.00 -0.64
C ASN A 128 15.03 -15.65 -2.04
N GLN A 129 16.15 -16.23 -2.46
CA GLN A 129 16.73 -15.96 -3.78
C GLN A 129 15.91 -16.59 -4.94
N ALA A 130 15.01 -17.53 -4.66
CA ALA A 130 14.24 -18.22 -5.70
C ALA A 130 13.16 -17.34 -6.37
N ASP A 131 12.72 -16.27 -5.67
CA ASP A 131 11.68 -15.34 -6.14
C ASP A 131 12.23 -13.95 -6.48
N LYS A 132 13.57 -13.83 -6.59
CA LYS A 132 14.24 -12.59 -6.99
C LYS A 132 14.09 -12.31 -8.49
#